data_AF-A0A4R2N5P5-F1
#
_entry.id   AF-A0A4R2N5P5-F1
#
_cell.length_a   1.000
_cell.length_b   1.000
_cell.length_c   1.000
_cell.angle_alpha   90.00
_cell.angle_beta   90.00
_cell.angle_gamma   90.00
#
_symmetry.space_group_name_H-M   'P 1'
#
loop_
_entity.id
_entity.type
_entity.pdbx_description
1 polymer ?
#
loop_
_entity_poly.entity_id
_entity_poly.type
_entity_poly.pdbx_seq_one_letter_code
_entity_poly.pdbx_strand_id
1 'polypeptide(L)'
;MKNNRITQLLNIKHPIIQASMSWLTDAKLVVAVAEAGGLGFLAPHAGQNSNPKSNQEVLDRMRDEIGKVKALTDKPFGVPFMLSYDFSLVDLLVGRANLCQP
;
A
#
# COMPACT_ATOMS: atom_id res chain seq x y z
N MET A 1 -20.05 9.45 -13.71
CA MET A 1 -18.85 9.93 -14.44
C MET A 1 -18.40 8.84 -15.39
N LYS A 2 -18.84 8.86 -16.65
CA LYS A 2 -18.31 8.00 -17.71
C LYS A 2 -17.20 8.81 -18.40
N ASN A 3 -15.97 8.28 -18.49
CA ASN A 3 -14.81 8.85 -19.23
C ASN A 3 -13.80 9.72 -18.46
N ASN A 4 -13.44 9.39 -17.22
CA ASN A 4 -12.27 10.00 -16.58
C ASN A 4 -10.98 9.18 -16.85
N ARG A 5 -9.91 9.82 -17.33
CA ARG A 5 -8.64 9.15 -17.68
C ARG A 5 -8.01 8.42 -16.48
N ILE A 6 -8.07 8.99 -15.28
CA ILE A 6 -7.51 8.38 -14.06
C ILE A 6 -8.30 7.11 -13.70
N THR A 7 -9.63 7.17 -13.77
CA THR A 7 -10.48 5.99 -13.48
C THR A 7 -10.19 4.82 -14.43
N GLN A 8 -9.88 5.10 -15.70
CA GLN A 8 -9.53 4.09 -16.70
C GLN A 8 -8.12 3.53 -16.50
N LEU A 9 -7.13 4.40 -16.24
CA LEU A 9 -5.74 3.98 -16.04
C LEU A 9 -5.54 3.14 -14.78
N LEU A 10 -6.23 3.51 -13.69
CA LEU A 10 -6.07 2.87 -12.38
C LEU A 10 -7.12 1.79 -12.10
N ASN A 11 -8.07 1.58 -13.03
CA ASN A 11 -9.18 0.64 -12.88
C ASN A 11 -10.02 0.87 -11.60
N ILE A 12 -10.42 2.13 -11.35
CA ILE A 12 -11.21 2.55 -10.19
C ILE A 12 -12.50 3.25 -10.63
N LYS A 13 -13.52 3.31 -9.76
CA LYS A 13 -14.84 3.88 -10.06
C LYS A 13 -14.88 5.41 -9.92
N HIS A 14 -14.16 5.93 -8.93
CA HIS A 14 -14.12 7.33 -8.57
C HIS A 14 -12.70 7.86 -8.71
N PRO A 15 -12.47 9.08 -9.24
CA PRO A 15 -11.15 9.69 -9.33
C PRO A 15 -10.70 10.22 -7.96
N ILE A 16 -10.77 9.37 -6.94
CA ILE A 16 -10.44 9.67 -5.54
C ILE A 16 -9.30 8.74 -5.16
N ILE A 17 -8.20 9.34 -4.73
CA ILE A 17 -7.00 8.63 -4.27
C ILE A 17 -6.77 9.04 -2.82
N GLN A 18 -6.77 8.08 -1.92
CA GLN A 18 -6.43 8.31 -0.52
C GLN A 18 -4.90 8.37 -0.39
N ALA A 19 -4.40 9.46 0.20
CA ALA A 19 -2.97 9.67 0.41
C ALA A 19 -2.42 8.78 1.53
N SER A 20 -1.27 8.14 1.32
CA SER A 20 -0.56 7.34 2.32
C SER A 20 -0.25 8.15 3.58
N MET A 21 -0.69 7.68 4.74
CA MET A 21 -0.44 8.32 6.04
C MET A 21 0.14 7.28 7.00
N SER A 22 1.40 7.48 7.37
CA SER A 22 2.12 6.61 8.32
C SER A 22 1.28 6.40 9.57
N TRP A 23 1.31 5.18 10.11
CA TRP A 23 0.52 4.73 11.28
C TRP A 23 -0.99 4.58 11.06
N LEU A 24 -1.58 5.30 10.11
CA LEU A 24 -3.03 5.38 9.96
C LEU A 24 -3.59 4.48 8.85
N THR A 25 -2.93 4.41 7.69
CA THR A 25 -3.51 3.77 6.50
C THR A 25 -3.20 2.28 6.45
N ASP A 26 -3.90 1.54 7.32
CA ASP A 26 -3.90 0.08 7.45
C ASP A 26 -4.71 -0.64 6.36
N ALA A 27 -4.61 -1.96 6.35
CA ALA A 27 -5.33 -2.79 5.40
C ALA A 27 -6.85 -2.54 5.42
N LYS A 28 -7.44 -2.30 6.59
CA LYS A 28 -8.89 -2.09 6.71
C LYS A 28 -9.31 -0.80 6.02
N LEU A 29 -8.58 0.30 6.25
CA LEU A 29 -8.87 1.58 5.60
C LEU A 29 -8.66 1.48 4.08
N VAL A 30 -7.57 0.87 3.63
CA VAL A 30 -7.27 0.71 2.20
C VAL A 30 -8.33 -0.13 1.51
N VAL A 31 -8.74 -1.25 2.10
CA VAL A 31 -9.83 -2.10 1.59
C VAL A 31 -11.13 -1.32 1.52
N ALA A 32 -11.48 -0.55 2.56
CA ALA A 32 -12.71 0.25 2.54
C ALA A 32 -12.73 1.28 1.41
N VAL A 33 -11.59 1.95 1.13
CA VAL A 33 -11.45 2.89 0.01
C VAL A 33 -11.57 2.18 -1.34
N ALA A 34 -10.87 1.06 -1.50
CA ALA A 34 -10.92 0.24 -2.71
C ALA A 34 -12.33 -0.26 -2.98
N GLU A 35 -13.02 -0.75 -1.94
CA GLU A 35 -14.38 -1.26 -2.04
C GLU A 35 -15.40 -0.18 -2.40
N ALA A 36 -15.26 1.02 -1.82
CA ALA A 36 -16.02 2.21 -2.20
C ALA A 36 -15.75 2.67 -3.65
N GLY A 37 -14.66 2.21 -4.26
CA GLY A 37 -14.30 2.45 -5.65
C GLY A 37 -13.28 3.56 -5.88
N GLY A 38 -12.53 3.97 -4.85
CA GLY A 38 -11.33 4.80 -4.98
C GLY A 38 -10.06 3.96 -5.02
N LEU A 39 -8.89 4.62 -5.03
CA LEU A 39 -7.60 3.97 -4.86
C LEU A 39 -7.03 4.27 -3.47
N GLY A 40 -6.93 3.25 -2.62
CA GLY A 40 -6.30 3.34 -1.31
C GLY A 40 -4.79 3.09 -1.38
N PHE A 41 -4.02 3.74 -0.51
CA PHE A 41 -2.59 3.49 -0.34
C PHE A 41 -2.28 3.06 1.08
N LEU A 42 -1.55 1.96 1.22
CA LEU A 42 -0.92 1.59 2.49
C LEU A 42 0.15 2.63 2.87
N ALA A 43 0.60 2.61 4.12
CA ALA A 43 1.72 3.41 4.56
C ALA A 43 2.72 2.58 5.37
N PRO A 44 3.95 3.10 5.56
CA PRO A 44 4.86 2.55 6.55
C PRO A 44 4.21 2.56 7.93
N HIS A 45 4.47 1.53 8.74
CA HIS A 45 3.91 1.38 10.09
C HIS A 45 2.37 1.36 10.14
N ALA A 46 1.70 1.13 9.02
CA ALA A 46 0.27 0.96 8.93
C ALA A 46 -0.25 -0.11 9.92
N GLY A 47 -1.24 0.27 10.74
CA GLY A 47 -1.85 -0.62 11.74
C GLY A 47 -0.95 -0.98 12.92
N GLN A 48 0.19 -0.28 13.09
CA GLN A 48 1.14 -0.53 14.17
C GLN A 48 0.96 0.49 15.30
N ASN A 49 1.24 0.06 16.53
CA ASN A 49 1.17 0.91 17.72
C ASN A 49 2.54 1.10 18.40
N SER A 50 3.60 0.60 17.78
CA SER A 50 4.97 0.67 18.32
C SER A 50 5.98 1.06 17.24
N ASN A 51 7.03 1.77 17.67
CA ASN A 51 8.19 2.04 16.84
C ASN A 51 8.85 0.73 16.38
N PRO A 52 9.27 0.65 15.11
CA PRO A 52 10.09 -0.45 14.62
C PRO A 52 11.50 -0.38 15.20
N LYS A 53 12.14 -1.53 15.35
CA LYS A 53 13.52 -1.68 15.82
C LYS A 53 14.53 -1.70 14.66
N SER A 54 14.08 -1.95 13.44
CA SER A 54 14.93 -2.02 12.24
C SER A 54 14.12 -1.77 10.96
N ASN A 55 14.82 -1.43 9.87
CA ASN A 55 14.21 -1.32 8.54
C ASN A 55 13.61 -2.66 8.08
N GLN A 56 14.23 -3.80 8.43
CA GLN A 56 13.70 -5.12 8.09
C GLN A 56 12.33 -5.35 8.71
N GLU A 57 12.15 -4.98 9.99
CA GLU A 57 10.87 -5.11 10.68
C GLU A 57 9.77 -4.25 10.02
N VAL A 58 10.11 -3.06 9.51
CA VAL A 58 9.16 -2.23 8.76
C VAL A 58 8.65 -2.96 7.52
N LEU A 59 9.54 -3.64 6.80
CA LEU A 59 9.21 -4.35 5.58
C LEU A 59 8.43 -5.63 5.82
N ASP A 60 8.74 -6.36 6.88
CA ASP A 60 7.99 -7.55 7.28
C ASP A 60 6.55 -7.16 7.65
N ARG A 61 6.39 -6.12 8.50
CA ARG A 61 5.07 -5.57 8.84
C ARG A 61 4.30 -5.08 7.62
N MET A 62 4.98 -4.47 6.65
CA MET A 62 4.37 -3.98 5.41
C MET A 62 3.93 -5.13 4.49
N ARG A 63 4.68 -6.24 4.42
CA ARG A 63 4.23 -7.46 3.72
C ARG A 63 2.97 -8.03 4.35
N ASP A 64 2.90 -8.07 5.69
CA ASP A 64 1.71 -8.57 6.39
C ASP A 64 0.48 -7.73 6.06
N GLU A 65 0.60 -6.40 6.03
CA GLU A 65 -0.51 -5.52 5.63
C GLU A 65 -0.91 -5.72 4.16
N ILE A 66 0.04 -5.88 3.24
CA ILE A 66 -0.24 -6.21 1.84
C ILE A 66 -1.01 -7.54 1.74
N GLY A 67 -0.58 -8.56 2.49
CA GLY A 67 -1.26 -9.85 2.55
C GLY A 67 -2.69 -9.74 3.06
N LYS A 68 -2.93 -8.91 4.09
CA LYS A 68 -4.29 -8.63 4.61
C LYS A 68 -5.17 -7.95 3.56
N VAL A 69 -4.64 -6.97 2.82
CA VAL A 69 -5.42 -6.32 1.75
C VAL A 69 -5.80 -7.34 0.68
N LYS A 70 -4.82 -8.12 0.17
CA LYS A 70 -5.04 -9.16 -0.84
C LYS A 70 -6.02 -10.25 -0.39
N ALA A 71 -6.09 -10.55 0.91
CA ALA A 71 -7.05 -11.50 1.45
C ALA A 71 -8.49 -10.97 1.54
N LEU A 72 -8.68 -9.64 1.50
CA LEU A 72 -9.96 -8.98 1.72
C LEU A 72 -10.57 -8.36 0.45
N THR A 73 -9.77 -8.07 -0.58
CA THR A 73 -10.25 -7.50 -1.84
C THR A 73 -9.35 -7.86 -3.02
N ASP A 74 -9.97 -8.05 -4.18
CA ASP A 74 -9.29 -8.19 -5.49
C ASP A 74 -9.14 -6.84 -6.22
N LYS A 75 -9.60 -5.73 -5.61
CA LYS A 75 -9.54 -4.39 -6.20
C LYS A 75 -8.13 -3.81 -6.11
N PRO A 76 -7.74 -2.93 -7.06
CA PRO A 76 -6.42 -2.34 -7.06
C PRO A 76 -6.19 -1.46 -5.82
N PHE A 77 -4.99 -1.54 -5.26
CA PHE A 77 -4.52 -0.68 -4.18
C PHE A 77 -3.05 -0.31 -4.40
N GLY A 78 -2.63 0.78 -3.77
CA GLY A 78 -1.28 1.32 -3.86
C GLY A 78 -0.42 0.97 -2.65
N VAL A 79 0.88 0.85 -2.90
CA VAL A 79 1.91 0.64 -1.88
C VAL A 79 3.01 1.67 -2.12
N PRO A 80 3.35 2.51 -1.14
CA PRO A 80 4.32 3.58 -1.34
C PRO A 80 5.73 3.01 -1.40
N PHE A 81 6.53 3.55 -2.31
CA PHE A 81 7.96 3.28 -2.35
C PHE A 81 8.68 4.30 -1.48
N MET A 82 9.29 3.85 -0.39
CA MET A 82 10.07 4.72 0.49
C MET A 82 11.47 4.90 -0.07
N LEU A 83 11.75 6.12 -0.54
CA LEU A 83 13.11 6.52 -0.91
C LEU A 83 13.85 7.01 0.34
N SER A 84 14.93 6.32 0.68
CA SER A 84 15.94 6.82 1.61
C SER A 84 17.14 7.34 0.80
N TYR A 85 18.01 8.14 1.41
CA TYR A 85 19.27 8.57 0.79
C TYR A 85 20.22 7.40 0.48
N ASP A 86 19.95 6.24 1.05
CA ASP A 86 20.57 4.97 0.70
C ASP A 86 19.64 4.18 -0.23
N PHE A 87 20.05 4.08 -1.50
CA PHE A 87 19.35 3.33 -2.55
C PHE A 87 19.59 1.81 -2.48
N SER A 88 20.43 1.32 -1.56
CA SER A 88 20.59 -0.13 -1.35
C SER A 88 19.28 -0.83 -0.95
N LEU A 89 18.34 -0.07 -0.39
CA LEU A 89 17.00 -0.55 -0.04
C LEU A 89 16.11 -0.84 -1.26
N VAL A 90 16.46 -0.32 -2.45
CA VAL A 90 15.71 -0.58 -3.68
C VAL A 90 15.72 -2.08 -4.00
N ASP A 91 16.89 -2.72 -3.96
CA ASP A 91 17.01 -4.15 -4.22
C ASP A 91 16.36 -4.99 -3.13
N LEU A 92 16.29 -4.48 -1.90
CA LEU A 92 15.61 -5.17 -0.82
C LEU A 92 14.09 -5.13 -1.02
N LEU A 93 13.55 -3.99 -1.45
CA LEU A 93 12.14 -3.80 -1.77
C LEU A 93 11.69 -4.52 -3.05
N VAL A 94 12.51 -4.49 -4.10
CA VAL A 94 12.19 -5.03 -5.44
C VAL A 94 12.68 -6.48 -5.61
N GLY A 95 13.86 -6.81 -5.09
CA GLY A 95 14.65 -7.98 -5.51
C GLY A 95 14.86 -9.10 -4.49
N ARG A 96 14.46 -8.96 -3.23
CA ARG A 96 14.46 -10.09 -2.26
C ARG A 96 13.25 -10.14 -1.33
N ALA A 97 12.50 -9.04 -1.22
CA ALA A 97 11.35 -9.02 -0.34
C ALA A 97 10.09 -9.67 -0.90
N ASN A 98 9.93 -9.85 -2.21
CA ASN A 98 8.68 -10.39 -2.77
C ASN A 98 7.42 -9.64 -2.28
N LEU A 99 7.53 -8.35 -1.92
CA LEU A 99 6.40 -7.54 -1.43
C LEU A 99 5.22 -7.50 -2.43
N CYS A 100 5.52 -7.65 -3.72
CA CYS A 100 4.53 -7.64 -4.81
C CYS A 100 4.25 -9.02 -5.43
N GLN A 101 4.91 -10.10 -4.99
CA GLN A 101 4.56 -11.44 -5.47
C GLN A 101 3.36 -12.00 -4.69
N PRO A 102 2.55 -12.89 -5.31
CA PRO A 102 1.36 -13.47 -4.69
C PRO A 102 1.70 -14.21 -3.39
#